data_AF-A0A9E5I2L1-F1
#
_entry.id   AF-A0A9E5I2L1-F1
#
_cell.length_a   1.000
_cell.length_b   1.000
_cell.length_c   1.000
_cell.angle_alpha   90.00
_cell.angle_beta   90.00
_cell.angle_gamma   90.00
#
_symmetry.space_group_name_H-M   'P 1'
#
loop_
_entity.id
_entity.type
_entity.pdbx_description
1 polymer ?
#
loop_
_entity_poly.entity_id
_entity_poly.type
_entity_poly.pdbx_seq_one_letter_code
_entity_poly.pdbx_strand_id
1 'polypeptide(L)'
;MSIELSSIFKAKKPIIGMVHLPASPGQPQFKSKPDLKAMISAVAADVKALQDGGVDGLLFCNESDLPYTTRVNSEVGAWTTFMIGAVHDQLKL
;
A
#
# COMPACT_ATOMS: atom_id res chain seq x y z
N MET A 1 -9.55 8.59 -20.11
CA MET A 1 -10.25 9.64 -19.32
C MET A 1 -9.42 9.91 -18.09
N SER A 2 -9.08 11.17 -17.84
CA SER A 2 -8.50 11.58 -16.55
C SER A 2 -9.62 11.83 -15.55
N ILE A 3 -9.36 11.54 -14.28
CA ILE A 3 -10.25 11.89 -13.16
C ILE A 3 -9.64 13.10 -12.47
N GLU A 4 -10.42 14.16 -12.30
CA GLU A 4 -9.98 15.37 -11.60
C GLU A 4 -9.82 15.10 -10.11
N LEU A 5 -8.70 15.50 -9.50
CA LEU A 5 -8.46 15.28 -8.06
C LEU A 5 -9.52 15.94 -7.17
N SER A 6 -10.08 17.06 -7.61
CA SER A 6 -11.18 17.76 -6.93
C SER A 6 -12.48 16.97 -6.86
N SER A 7 -12.63 15.92 -7.70
CA SER A 7 -13.77 15.01 -7.64
C SER A 7 -13.59 13.88 -6.61
N ILE A 8 -12.35 13.63 -6.18
CA ILE A 8 -11.98 12.58 -5.21
C ILE A 8 -11.81 13.21 -3.82
N PHE A 9 -11.08 14.32 -3.74
CA PHE A 9 -10.67 14.95 -2.49
C PHE A 9 -11.40 16.27 -2.23
N LYS A 10 -11.79 16.50 -0.98
CA LYS A 10 -12.37 17.78 -0.53
C LYS A 10 -11.32 18.89 -0.43
N ALA A 11 -10.07 18.53 -0.14
CA ALA A 11 -8.99 19.49 -0.03
C ALA A 11 -8.61 20.05 -1.40
N LYS A 12 -8.43 21.38 -1.47
CA LYS A 12 -7.99 22.08 -2.69
C LYS A 12 -6.59 21.63 -3.16
N LYS A 13 -5.74 21.20 -2.22
CA LYS A 13 -4.38 20.70 -2.46
C LYS A 13 -4.20 19.42 -1.62
N PRO A 14 -4.65 18.26 -2.11
CA PRO A 14 -4.65 17.04 -1.32
C PRO A 14 -3.23 16.54 -1.07
N ILE A 15 -2.98 16.06 0.15
CA ILE A 15 -1.78 15.32 0.53
C ILE A 15 -2.11 13.83 0.46
N ILE A 16 -1.38 13.09 -0.38
CA ILE A 16 -1.57 11.64 -0.54
C ILE A 16 -0.37 10.93 0.12
N GLY A 17 -0.64 10.16 1.17
CA GLY A 17 0.37 9.38 1.90
C GLY A 17 0.62 8.03 1.24
N MET A 18 1.89 7.65 1.08
CA MET A 18 2.26 6.36 0.52
C MET A 18 2.41 5.30 1.62
N VAL A 19 1.63 4.23 1.53
CA VAL A 19 1.77 3.03 2.35
C VAL A 19 2.69 2.06 1.63
N HIS A 20 3.83 1.73 2.23
CA HIS A 20 4.80 0.81 1.62
C HIS A 20 4.44 -0.62 1.95
N LEU A 21 4.25 -1.44 0.91
CA LEU A 21 4.01 -2.86 1.07
C LEU A 21 5.33 -3.63 1.23
N PRO A 22 5.34 -4.70 2.04
CA PRO A 22 6.46 -5.63 2.09
C PRO A 22 6.64 -6.30 0.73
N ALA A 23 7.85 -6.77 0.47
CA ALA A 23 8.18 -7.45 -0.79
C ALA A 23 7.16 -8.56 -1.10
N SER A 24 6.79 -8.66 -2.37
CA SER A 24 5.86 -9.66 -2.87
C SER A 24 6.52 -11.04 -3.01
N PRO A 25 5.77 -12.15 -2.91
CA PRO A 25 6.27 -13.46 -3.28
C PRO A 25 6.90 -13.44 -4.67
N GLY A 26 8.01 -14.16 -4.84
CA GLY A 26 8.78 -14.19 -6.10
C GLY A 26 9.78 -13.04 -6.28
N GLN A 27 9.72 -11.99 -5.45
CA GLN A 27 10.70 -10.91 -5.48
C GLN A 27 11.97 -11.26 -4.69
N PRO A 28 13.15 -10.75 -5.08
CA PRO A 28 14.42 -11.08 -4.42
C PRO A 28 14.45 -10.82 -2.92
N GLN A 29 13.70 -9.82 -2.43
CA GLN A 29 13.65 -9.48 -1.00
C GLN A 29 12.61 -10.28 -0.21
N PHE A 30 11.83 -11.15 -0.86
CA PHE A 30 10.84 -11.95 -0.17
C PHE A 30 11.50 -12.96 0.78
N LYS A 31 11.08 -12.97 2.04
CA LYS A 31 11.63 -13.88 3.06
C LYS A 31 11.11 -15.30 2.85
N SER A 32 12.00 -16.29 2.92
CA SER A 32 11.64 -17.72 2.80
C SER A 32 10.72 -18.23 3.93
N LYS A 33 10.71 -17.54 5.08
CA LYS A 33 9.79 -17.77 6.20
C LYS A 33 9.13 -16.43 6.59
N PRO A 34 8.09 -15.99 5.86
CA PRO A 34 7.47 -14.71 6.13
C PRO A 34 6.61 -14.77 7.39
N ASP A 35 6.73 -13.77 8.26
CA ASP A 35 5.77 -13.55 9.34
C ASP A 35 4.66 -12.64 8.83
N LEU A 36 3.57 -13.26 8.35
CA LEU A 36 2.42 -12.55 7.79
C LEU A 36 1.77 -11.60 8.80
N LYS A 37 1.70 -11.99 10.08
CA LYS A 37 1.09 -11.14 11.10
C LYS A 37 1.92 -9.88 11.33
N ALA A 38 3.23 -10.02 11.41
CA ALA A 38 4.13 -8.88 11.53
C ALA A 38 4.07 -7.96 10.30
N MET A 39 4.01 -8.53 9.09
CA MET A 39 3.87 -7.78 7.84
C MET A 39 2.57 -6.98 7.79
N ILE A 40 1.42 -7.61 8.08
CA ILE A 40 0.12 -6.94 8.14
C ILE A 40 0.13 -5.86 9.23
N SER A 41 0.72 -6.13 10.39
CA SER A 41 0.82 -5.16 11.49
C SER A 41 1.65 -3.93 11.09
N ALA A 42 2.72 -4.12 10.31
CA ALA A 42 3.52 -3.01 9.80
C ALA A 42 2.73 -2.15 8.81
N VAL A 43 2.02 -2.77 7.86
CA VAL A 43 1.15 -2.04 6.91
C VAL A 43 0.04 -1.30 7.65
N ALA A 44 -0.58 -1.93 8.66
CA ALA A 44 -1.60 -1.30 9.50
C ALA A 44 -1.04 -0.11 10.30
N ALA A 45 0.20 -0.20 10.77
CA ALA A 45 0.87 0.89 11.48
C ALA A 45 1.12 2.08 10.55
N ASP A 46 1.57 1.85 9.30
CA ASP A 46 1.74 2.90 8.30
C ASP A 46 0.40 3.57 7.96
N VAL A 47 -0.65 2.78 7.69
CA VAL A 47 -2.02 3.28 7.48
C VAL A 47 -2.46 4.15 8.64
N LYS A 48 -2.28 3.68 9.87
CA LYS A 48 -2.64 4.44 11.06
C LYS A 48 -1.85 5.75 11.16
N ALA A 49 -0.53 5.70 10.99
CA ALA A 49 0.33 6.86 11.12
C ALA A 49 0.01 7.94 10.07
N LEU A 50 -0.24 7.55 8.83
CA LEU A 50 -0.61 8.49 7.75
C LEU A 50 -1.97 9.14 8.01
N GLN A 51 -2.97 8.34 8.41
CA GLN A 51 -4.30 8.87 8.74
C GLN A 51 -4.26 9.82 9.95
N ASP A 52 -3.56 9.44 11.02
CA ASP A 52 -3.35 10.29 12.20
C ASP A 52 -2.57 11.57 11.85
N GLY A 53 -1.71 11.51 10.83
CA GLY A 53 -0.96 12.64 10.27
C GLY A 53 -1.81 13.59 9.42
N GLY A 54 -3.08 13.25 9.13
CA GLY A 54 -4.01 14.12 8.43
C GLY A 54 -3.82 14.16 6.91
N VAL A 55 -3.33 13.06 6.30
CA VAL A 55 -3.34 12.95 4.83
C VAL A 55 -4.77 12.88 4.29
N ASP A 56 -4.99 13.39 3.09
CA ASP A 56 -6.30 13.38 2.42
C ASP A 56 -6.59 12.06 1.71
N GLY A 57 -5.56 11.26 1.44
CA GLY A 57 -5.69 9.97 0.77
C GLY A 57 -4.50 9.05 1.01
N LEU A 58 -4.69 7.76 0.75
CA LEU A 58 -3.67 6.73 0.82
C LEU A 58 -3.36 6.16 -0.56
N LEU A 59 -2.07 5.97 -0.85
CA LEU A 59 -1.57 5.28 -2.03
C LEU A 59 -0.78 4.06 -1.58
N PHE A 60 -1.23 2.86 -1.94
CA PHE A 60 -0.49 1.63 -1.68
C PHE A 60 0.52 1.37 -2.80
N CYS A 61 1.78 1.14 -2.44
CA CYS A 61 2.87 0.90 -3.38
C CYS A 61 3.68 -0.35 -3.01
N ASN A 62 4.03 -1.16 -4.00
CA ASN A 62 4.89 -2.33 -3.85
C ASN A 62 6.39 -1.96 -3.83
N GLU A 63 6.74 -0.90 -3.09
CA GLU A 63 8.07 -0.27 -3.07
C GLU A 63 9.22 -1.23 -2.74
N SER A 64 8.93 -2.31 -2.00
CA SER A 64 9.91 -3.33 -1.62
C SER A 64 10.21 -4.36 -2.73
N ASP A 65 9.54 -4.31 -3.87
CA ASP A 65 9.72 -5.22 -5.01
C ASP A 65 10.94 -4.82 -5.85
N LEU A 66 12.11 -4.98 -5.22
CA LEU A 66 13.40 -4.58 -5.78
C LEU A 66 14.18 -5.79 -6.35
N PRO A 67 14.79 -5.67 -7.55
CA PRO A 67 14.81 -4.49 -8.42
C PRO A 67 13.48 -4.30 -9.17
N TYR A 68 13.14 -3.05 -9.45
CA TYR A 68 11.89 -2.74 -10.15
C TYR A 68 11.86 -3.34 -11.57
N THR A 69 10.67 -3.80 -11.96
CA THR A 69 10.43 -4.39 -13.27
C THR A 69 9.32 -3.63 -13.99
N THR A 70 9.35 -3.62 -15.32
CA THR A 70 8.28 -3.02 -16.14
C THR A 70 7.12 -3.98 -16.39
N ARG A 71 7.23 -5.24 -15.93
CA ARG A 71 6.17 -6.25 -16.00
C ARG A 71 6.03 -6.92 -14.64
N VAL A 72 4.85 -6.79 -14.06
CA VAL A 72 4.49 -7.47 -12.82
C VAL A 72 3.90 -8.85 -13.13
N ASN A 73 4.33 -9.86 -12.38
CA ASN A 73 3.71 -11.17 -12.42
C ASN A 73 2.42 -11.19 -11.57
N SER A 74 1.60 -12.22 -11.75
CA SER A 74 0.31 -12.37 -11.05
C SER A 74 0.41 -12.36 -9.53
N GLU A 75 1.48 -12.92 -8.97
CA GLU A 75 1.72 -13.03 -7.54
C GLU A 75 1.88 -11.66 -6.86
N VAL A 76 2.44 -10.66 -7.57
CA VAL A 76 2.58 -9.28 -7.06
C VAL A 76 1.21 -8.62 -6.90
N GLY A 77 0.34 -8.78 -7.91
CA GLY A 77 -1.03 -8.27 -7.86
C GLY A 77 -1.83 -8.93 -6.73
N ALA A 78 -1.77 -10.27 -6.64
CA ALA A 78 -2.46 -11.03 -5.58
C ALA A 78 -1.98 -10.62 -4.18
N TRP A 79 -0.67 -10.43 -4.01
CA TRP A 79 -0.07 -9.98 -2.75
C TRP A 79 -0.52 -8.57 -2.36
N THR A 80 -0.48 -7.64 -3.32
CA THR A 80 -0.94 -6.26 -3.12
C THR A 80 -2.40 -6.23 -2.69
N THR A 81 -3.28 -6.96 -3.38
CA THR A 81 -4.70 -7.07 -3.02
C THR A 81 -4.90 -7.70 -1.64
N PHE A 82 -4.15 -8.76 -1.32
CA PHE A 82 -4.22 -9.41 -0.01
C PHE A 82 -3.85 -8.44 1.13
N MET A 83 -2.74 -7.70 0.98
CA MET A 83 -2.29 -6.76 2.00
C MET A 83 -3.28 -5.61 2.22
N ILE A 84 -3.82 -5.05 1.14
CA ILE A 84 -4.84 -3.99 1.21
C ILE A 84 -6.11 -4.55 1.88
N GLY A 85 -6.56 -5.74 1.49
CA GLY A 85 -7.71 -6.41 2.09
C GLY A 85 -7.54 -6.69 3.59
N ALA A 86 -6.33 -7.06 4.02
CA ALA A 86 -6.02 -7.34 5.42
C ALA A 86 -6.10 -6.10 6.34
N VAL A 87 -5.97 -4.89 5.78
CA VAL A 87 -6.08 -3.63 6.52
C VAL A 87 -7.34 -2.83 6.19
N HIS A 88 -8.24 -3.39 5.36
CA HIS A 88 -9.42 -2.70 4.86
C HIS A 88 -10.27 -2.07 5.97
N ASP A 89 -10.52 -2.82 7.05
CA ASP A 89 -11.36 -2.35 8.16
C ASP A 89 -10.71 -1.23 9.00
N GLN A 90 -9.43 -0.92 8.75
CA GLN A 90 -8.70 0.17 9.41
C GLN A 90 -8.67 1.46 8.57
N LEU A 91 -9.17 1.42 7.33
CA LEU A 91 -9.26 2.57 6.44
C LEU A 91 -10.45 3.46 6.85
N LYS A 92 -10.18 4.74 7.08
CA LYS A 92 -11.14 5.70 7.67
C LYS A 92 -11.30 6.99 6.88
N LEU A 93 -10.40 7.28 5.94
CA LEU A 93 -10.43 8.49 5.10
C LEU A 93 -11.52 8.41 4.03
#